data_AF-A0A975D9Q0-F1
#
_entry.id   AF-A0A975D9Q0-F1
#
_cell.length_a   1.000
_cell.length_b   1.000
_cell.length_c   1.000
_cell.angle_alpha   90.00
_cell.angle_beta   90.00
_cell.angle_gamma   90.00
#
_symmetry.space_group_name_H-M   'P 1'
#
loop_
_entity.id
_entity.type
_entity.pdbx_description
1 polymer ?
#
loop_
_entity_poly.entity_id
_entity_poly.type
_entity_poly.pdbx_seq_one_letter_code
_entity_poly.pdbx_strand_id
1 'polypeptide(L)'
;MTNNFKRQQGFTLIELIIVIVILGILAATASPKFLNLQGDAKASTVQGLAASLKSASNIVYSKALVQGKASAQTASTTNPTLNVVYGYPQATTADISAILEISVRDADPSDPAGVEWEIAGNGTNQVRIYPAGDYDGGSAAFNNDDNCYVRYNEATATTPATVQILTDEC
;
A
#
# COMPACT_ATOMS: atom_id res chain seq x y z
N MET A 1 -11.17 55.36 -41.75
CA MET A 1 -11.27 54.50 -40.55
C MET A 1 -12.42 53.54 -40.77
N THR A 2 -12.16 52.36 -41.32
CA THR A 2 -13.19 51.36 -41.65
C THR A 2 -13.35 50.43 -40.45
N ASN A 3 -14.40 50.63 -39.66
CA ASN A 3 -14.72 49.77 -38.51
C ASN A 3 -15.33 48.45 -38.99
N ASN A 4 -14.59 47.37 -38.82
CA ASN A 4 -15.01 46.00 -39.09
C ASN A 4 -15.80 45.47 -37.88
N PHE A 5 -17.12 45.67 -37.84
CA PHE A 5 -17.98 45.01 -36.86
C PHE A 5 -18.12 43.53 -37.22
N LYS A 6 -17.26 42.68 -36.64
CA LYS A 6 -17.43 41.23 -36.68
C LYS A 6 -18.73 40.89 -35.96
N ARG A 7 -19.67 40.23 -36.66
CA ARG A 7 -20.88 39.67 -36.05
C ARG A 7 -20.47 38.61 -35.04
N GLN A 8 -20.70 38.87 -33.75
CA GLN A 8 -20.54 37.88 -32.70
C GLN A 8 -21.69 36.88 -32.82
N GLN A 9 -21.38 35.69 -33.35
CA GLN A 9 -22.33 34.57 -33.36
C GLN A 9 -22.46 34.07 -31.92
N GLY A 10 -23.61 34.33 -31.29
CA GLY A 10 -23.94 33.76 -29.99
C GLY A 10 -24.29 32.29 -30.12
N PHE A 11 -23.91 31.49 -29.12
CA PHE A 11 -24.36 30.10 -29.00
C PHE A 11 -25.89 30.05 -28.83
N THR A 12 -26.53 29.05 -29.42
CA THR A 12 -27.96 28.82 -29.23
C THR A 12 -28.23 28.17 -27.86
N LEU A 13 -29.38 28.46 -27.26
CA LEU A 13 -29.78 27.79 -26.00
C LEU A 13 -29.89 26.27 -26.18
N ILE A 14 -30.30 25.81 -27.36
CA ILE A 14 -30.41 24.38 -27.65
C ILE A 14 -29.05 23.69 -27.74
N GLU A 15 -28.02 24.35 -28.29
CA GLU A 15 -26.64 23.81 -28.27
C GLU A 15 -26.15 23.60 -26.84
N LEU A 16 -26.39 24.57 -25.96
CA LEU A 16 -25.99 24.44 -24.56
C LEU A 16 -26.72 23.27 -23.87
N ILE A 17 -28.03 23.12 -24.13
CA ILE A 17 -28.84 22.04 -23.54
C ILE A 17 -28.38 20.66 -24.04
N ILE A 18 -28.11 20.51 -25.34
CA ILE A 18 -27.65 19.23 -25.89
C ILE A 18 -26.30 18.84 -25.29
N VAL A 19 -25.39 19.79 -25.09
CA VAL A 19 -24.08 19.53 -24.48
C VAL A 19 -24.22 19.00 -23.05
N ILE A 20 -25.02 19.64 -22.19
CA ILE A 20 -25.20 19.17 -20.81
C ILE A 20 -25.88 17.80 -20.74
N VAL A 21 -26.80 17.50 -21.68
CA VAL A 21 -27.46 16.19 -21.77
C VAL A 21 -26.46 15.10 -22.16
N ILE A 22 -25.61 15.35 -23.17
CA ILE A 22 -24.57 14.41 -23.59
C ILE A 22 -23.57 14.18 -22.45
N LEU A 23 -23.11 15.25 -21.78
CA LEU A 23 -22.22 15.14 -20.63
C LEU A 23 -22.87 14.36 -19.48
N GLY A 24 -24.18 14.53 -19.24
CA GLY A 24 -24.92 13.76 -18.23
C GLY A 24 -24.94 12.26 -18.50
N ILE A 25 -25.16 11.85 -19.77
CA ILE A 25 -25.17 10.42 -20.15
C ILE A 25 -23.77 9.81 -20.05
N LEU A 26 -22.74 10.54 -20.50
CA LEU A 26 -21.35 10.09 -20.39
C LEU A 26 -20.92 9.96 -18.92
N ALA A 27 -21.32 10.90 -18.06
CA ALA A 27 -21.02 10.83 -16.63
C ALA A 27 -21.69 9.63 -15.94
N ALA A 28 -22.97 9.39 -16.23
CA ALA A 28 -23.73 8.27 -15.64
C ALA A 28 -23.17 6.89 -16.02
N THR A 29 -22.64 6.74 -17.24
CA THR A 29 -22.07 5.48 -17.72
C THR A 29 -20.60 5.30 -17.36
N ALA A 30 -19.83 6.38 -17.22
CA ALA A 30 -18.42 6.32 -16.84
C ALA A 30 -18.21 6.13 -15.33
N SER A 31 -19.10 6.66 -14.49
CA SER A 31 -18.93 6.66 -13.03
C SER A 31 -18.78 5.25 -12.42
N PRO A 32 -19.62 4.24 -12.74
CA PRO A 32 -19.46 2.89 -12.17
C PRO A 32 -18.14 2.22 -12.57
N LYS A 33 -17.67 2.45 -13.81
CA LYS A 33 -16.40 1.90 -14.30
C LYS A 33 -15.20 2.54 -13.61
N PHE A 34 -15.26 3.85 -13.34
CA PHE A 34 -14.19 4.56 -12.65
C PHE A 34 -14.03 4.12 -11.19
N LEU A 35 -15.11 3.76 -10.51
CA LEU A 35 -15.05 3.23 -9.14
C LEU A 35 -14.33 1.86 -9.09
N ASN A 36 -14.68 0.93 -9.97
CA ASN A 36 -14.01 -0.38 -10.03
C ASN A 36 -12.52 -0.27 -10.38
N LEU A 37 -12.14 0.64 -11.30
CA LEU A 37 -10.74 0.85 -11.66
C LEU A 37 -9.89 1.39 -10.50
N GLN A 38 -10.47 2.15 -9.57
CA GLN A 38 -9.75 2.64 -8.40
C GLN A 38 -9.45 1.50 -7.42
N GLY A 39 -10.41 0.61 -7.16
CA GLY A 39 -10.20 -0.58 -6.32
C GLY A 39 -9.17 -1.54 -6.94
N ASP A 40 -9.29 -1.83 -8.24
CA ASP A 40 -8.33 -2.67 -8.98
C ASP A 40 -6.91 -2.08 -8.96
N ALA A 41 -6.78 -0.76 -9.12
CA ALA A 41 -5.50 -0.07 -9.06
C ALA A 41 -4.87 -0.17 -7.65
N LYS A 42 -5.68 -0.03 -6.61
CA LYS A 42 -5.27 -0.17 -5.21
C LYS A 42 -4.86 -1.60 -4.87
N ALA A 43 -5.63 -2.60 -5.29
CA ALA A 43 -5.26 -4.00 -5.15
C ALA A 43 -3.93 -4.31 -5.85
N SER A 44 -3.71 -3.74 -7.05
CA SER A 44 -2.46 -3.91 -7.81
C SER A 44 -1.25 -3.29 -7.11
N THR A 45 -1.39 -2.12 -6.47
CA THR A 45 -0.28 -1.48 -5.73
C THR A 45 0.08 -2.28 -4.49
N VAL A 46 -0.91 -2.81 -3.77
CA VAL A 46 -0.71 -3.71 -2.61
C VAL A 46 -0.02 -5.01 -3.03
N GLN A 47 -0.38 -5.58 -4.17
CA GLN A 47 0.33 -6.74 -4.73
C GLN A 47 1.80 -6.42 -5.07
N GLY A 48 2.06 -5.25 -5.65
CA GLY A 48 3.40 -4.76 -5.93
C GLY A 48 4.24 -4.62 -4.65
N LEU A 49 3.66 -4.04 -3.60
CA LEU A 49 4.29 -3.92 -2.29
C LEU A 49 4.64 -5.29 -1.71
N ALA A 50 3.71 -6.24 -1.76
CA ALA A 50 3.93 -7.59 -1.25
C ALA A 50 5.10 -8.30 -1.96
N ALA A 51 5.22 -8.13 -3.28
CA ALA A 51 6.35 -8.65 -4.04
C ALA A 51 7.68 -8.03 -3.60
N SER A 52 7.70 -6.70 -3.42
CA SER A 52 8.87 -5.97 -2.91
C SER A 52 9.28 -6.43 -1.52
N LEU A 53 8.32 -6.57 -0.60
CA LEU A 53 8.59 -7.05 0.76
C LEU A 53 9.10 -8.49 0.79
N LYS A 54 8.53 -9.37 -0.04
CA LYS A 54 9.01 -10.75 -0.18
C LYS A 54 10.44 -10.79 -0.71
N SER A 55 10.75 -9.97 -1.71
CA SER A 55 12.11 -9.85 -2.26
C SER A 55 13.10 -9.36 -1.21
N ALA A 56 12.77 -8.27 -0.52
CA ALA A 56 13.59 -7.70 0.54
C ALA A 56 13.84 -8.70 1.68
N SER A 57 12.81 -9.43 2.10
CA SER A 57 12.91 -10.48 3.11
C SER A 57 13.87 -11.60 2.70
N ASN A 58 13.87 -12.00 1.43
CA ASN A 58 14.78 -13.02 0.90
C ASN A 58 16.23 -12.52 0.81
N ILE A 59 16.44 -11.23 0.53
CA ILE A 59 17.77 -10.61 0.54
C ILE A 59 18.34 -10.65 1.97
N VAL A 60 17.54 -10.27 2.96
CA VAL A 60 17.91 -10.36 4.38
C VAL A 60 18.22 -11.80 4.80
N TYR A 61 17.38 -12.75 4.39
CA TYR A 61 17.62 -14.16 4.65
C TYR A 61 18.93 -14.66 4.04
N SER A 62 19.21 -14.30 2.79
CA SER A 62 20.47 -14.65 2.11
C SER A 62 21.69 -14.07 2.85
N LYS A 63 21.56 -12.85 3.36
CA LYS A 63 22.60 -12.22 4.19
C LYS A 63 22.78 -12.94 5.52
N ALA A 64 21.70 -13.25 6.21
CA ALA A 64 21.75 -13.99 7.46
C ALA A 64 22.36 -15.39 7.28
N LEU A 65 22.11 -16.06 6.15
CA LEU A 65 22.74 -17.33 5.79
C LEU A 65 24.26 -17.20 5.67
N VAL A 66 24.74 -16.21 4.91
CA VAL A 66 26.19 -15.97 4.74
C VAL A 66 26.86 -15.64 6.07
N GLN A 67 26.15 -14.97 6.98
CA GLN A 67 26.64 -14.60 8.31
C GLN A 67 26.44 -15.70 9.37
N GLY A 68 25.93 -16.88 9.00
CA GLY A 68 25.68 -17.99 9.93
C GLY A 68 24.61 -17.69 10.98
N LYS A 69 23.67 -16.78 10.68
CA LYS A 69 22.58 -16.35 11.56
C LYS A 69 21.22 -16.94 11.20
N ALA A 70 21.10 -17.67 10.10
CA ALA A 70 19.81 -18.15 9.58
C ALA A 70 19.10 -19.19 10.47
N SER A 71 19.82 -19.93 11.32
CA SER A 71 19.22 -20.92 12.20
C SER A 71 18.94 -20.41 13.62
N ALA A 72 19.34 -19.18 13.94
CA ALA A 72 19.15 -18.61 15.26
C ALA A 72 17.71 -18.11 15.42
N GLN A 73 17.09 -18.39 16.57
CA GLN A 73 15.76 -17.84 16.89
C GLN A 73 15.76 -16.33 16.86
N THR A 74 16.81 -15.70 17.41
CA THR A 74 17.01 -14.25 17.32
C THR A 74 18.49 -13.98 17.07
N ALA A 75 18.77 -13.09 16.13
CA ALA A 75 20.11 -12.60 15.83
C ALA A 75 20.04 -11.18 15.23
N SER A 76 21.20 -10.58 15.02
CA SER A 76 21.32 -9.37 14.21
C SER A 76 22.35 -9.57 13.10
N THR A 77 22.03 -9.09 11.90
CA THR A 77 23.00 -9.03 10.79
C THR A 77 23.98 -7.88 11.00
N THR A 78 25.04 -7.82 10.20
CA THR A 78 26.00 -6.70 10.19
C THR A 78 26.06 -6.02 8.82
N ASN A 79 26.27 -4.71 8.78
CA ASN A 79 26.40 -3.88 7.56
C ASN A 79 25.26 -4.04 6.53
N PRO A 80 24.07 -3.46 6.76
CA PRO A 80 23.60 -2.77 7.97
C PRO A 80 23.23 -3.74 9.10
N THR A 81 23.07 -3.21 10.31
CA THR A 81 22.52 -3.97 11.44
C THR A 81 21.01 -4.04 11.31
N LEU A 82 20.49 -5.26 11.27
CA LEU A 82 19.05 -5.55 11.20
C LEU A 82 18.75 -6.74 12.09
N ASN A 83 17.67 -6.70 12.86
CA ASN A 83 17.26 -7.84 13.66
C ASN A 83 16.60 -8.89 12.77
N VAL A 84 16.94 -10.14 13.03
CA VAL A 84 16.44 -11.28 12.27
C VAL A 84 15.98 -12.40 13.18
N VAL A 85 14.92 -13.08 12.75
CA VAL A 85 14.35 -14.27 13.37
C VAL A 85 14.40 -15.40 12.36
N TYR A 86 15.14 -16.46 12.68
CA TYR A 86 15.46 -17.56 11.76
C TYR A 86 15.96 -17.06 10.39
N GLY A 87 16.78 -16.01 10.42
CA GLY A 87 17.38 -15.36 9.25
C GLY A 87 16.48 -14.37 8.50
N TYR A 88 15.16 -14.38 8.72
CA TYR A 88 14.25 -13.42 8.13
C TYR A 88 14.17 -12.13 8.95
N PRO A 89 13.77 -10.98 8.38
CA PRO A 89 13.56 -9.76 9.15
C PRO A 89 12.67 -9.99 10.37
N GLN A 90 13.01 -9.40 11.51
CA GLN A 90 12.12 -9.41 12.67
C GLN A 90 10.86 -8.59 12.36
N ALA A 91 9.70 -9.04 12.83
CA ALA A 91 8.41 -8.39 12.58
C ALA A 91 8.21 -7.13 13.45
N THR A 92 9.07 -6.13 13.27
CA THR A 92 8.92 -4.79 13.85
C THR A 92 8.75 -3.76 12.74
N THR A 93 8.06 -2.65 13.02
CA THR A 93 7.92 -1.58 12.03
C THR A 93 9.27 -0.98 11.64
N ALA A 94 10.22 -0.92 12.59
CA ALA A 94 11.59 -0.45 12.33
C ALA A 94 12.38 -1.37 11.41
N ASP A 95 12.38 -2.69 11.65
CA ASP A 95 13.13 -3.65 10.83
C ASP A 95 12.49 -3.82 9.44
N ILE A 96 11.16 -3.78 9.34
CA ILE A 96 10.45 -3.90 8.04
C ILE A 96 10.56 -2.61 7.21
N SER A 97 10.50 -1.42 7.82
CA SER A 97 10.72 -0.17 7.08
C SER A 97 12.17 -0.01 6.61
N ALA A 98 13.14 -0.52 7.36
CA ALA A 98 14.57 -0.44 7.00
C ALA A 98 14.95 -1.27 5.76
N ILE A 99 14.15 -2.25 5.37
CA ILE A 99 14.42 -3.13 4.21
C ILE A 99 13.61 -2.75 2.97
N LEU A 100 12.70 -1.79 3.10
CA LEU A 100 11.79 -1.35 2.06
C LEU A 100 12.23 0.01 1.52
N GLU A 101 12.36 0.14 0.20
CA GLU A 101 12.71 1.40 -0.47
C GLU A 101 11.46 2.22 -0.82
N ILE A 102 10.59 2.45 0.16
CA ILE A 102 9.33 3.20 -0.01
C ILE A 102 9.09 4.17 1.14
N SER A 103 8.28 5.22 0.90
CA SER A 103 7.86 6.13 1.95
C SER A 103 6.84 5.45 2.86
N VAL A 104 7.29 5.05 4.04
CA VAL A 104 6.48 4.37 5.07
C VAL A 104 6.55 5.17 6.36
N ARG A 105 5.40 5.34 7.02
CA ARG A 105 5.30 5.93 8.36
C ARG A 105 4.54 4.97 9.26
N ASP A 106 4.85 4.96 10.55
CA ASP A 106 4.00 4.27 11.53
C ASP A 106 2.56 4.78 11.41
N ALA A 107 1.60 3.86 11.46
CA ALA A 107 0.21 4.17 11.25
C ALA A 107 -0.34 5.03 12.39
N ASP A 108 -0.90 6.20 12.08
CA ASP A 108 -1.48 7.14 13.03
C ASP A 108 -2.95 7.43 12.67
N PRO A 109 -3.93 6.94 13.45
CA PRO A 109 -5.34 7.15 13.16
C PRO A 109 -5.78 8.62 13.32
N SER A 110 -4.94 9.48 13.88
CA SER A 110 -5.20 10.92 14.08
C SER A 110 -4.62 11.83 12.99
N ASP A 111 -3.74 11.30 12.13
CA ASP A 111 -3.14 12.01 11.00
C ASP A 111 -2.99 11.11 9.76
N PRO A 112 -4.06 10.87 9.00
CA PRO A 112 -4.02 10.01 7.81
C PRO A 112 -3.22 10.61 6.63
N ALA A 113 -2.65 11.81 6.78
CA ALA A 113 -2.00 12.53 5.69
C ALA A 113 -0.48 12.58 5.88
N GLY A 114 0.28 12.19 4.85
CA GLY A 114 1.71 12.53 4.77
C GLY A 114 2.64 11.51 4.10
N VAL A 115 2.19 10.28 3.86
CA VAL A 115 2.98 9.24 3.18
C VAL A 115 2.10 8.38 2.27
N GLU A 116 2.72 7.54 1.43
CA GLU A 116 2.02 6.59 0.56
C GLU A 116 1.56 5.32 1.30
N TRP A 117 2.35 4.90 2.31
CA TRP A 117 2.12 3.66 3.04
C TRP A 117 2.21 3.86 4.56
N GLU A 118 1.31 3.22 5.30
CA GLU A 118 1.27 3.21 6.75
C GLU A 118 1.60 1.81 7.27
N ILE A 119 2.40 1.71 8.33
CA ILE A 119 2.86 0.43 8.90
C ILE A 119 2.42 0.27 10.35
N ALA A 120 1.93 -0.91 10.71
CA ALA A 120 1.56 -1.26 12.08
C ALA A 120 2.17 -2.62 12.45
N GLY A 121 2.73 -2.72 13.66
CA GLY A 121 3.21 -3.98 14.23
C GLY A 121 2.34 -4.41 15.41
N ASN A 122 2.13 -5.71 15.60
CA ASN A 122 1.40 -6.25 16.75
C ASN A 122 2.27 -6.34 18.03
N GLY A 123 3.52 -5.89 17.95
CA GLY A 123 4.50 -6.00 19.04
C GLY A 123 4.96 -7.43 19.36
N THR A 124 4.59 -8.43 18.54
CA THR A 124 4.97 -9.83 18.77
C THR A 124 5.63 -10.45 17.54
N ASN A 125 4.88 -10.74 16.48
CA ASN A 125 5.35 -11.55 15.35
C ASN A 125 4.72 -11.19 14.00
N GLN A 126 3.99 -10.07 13.91
CA GLN A 126 3.33 -9.66 12.67
C GLN A 126 3.46 -8.15 12.46
N VAL A 127 3.55 -7.79 11.18
CA VAL A 127 3.50 -6.41 10.71
C VAL A 127 2.51 -6.34 9.55
N ARG A 128 1.75 -5.26 9.48
CA ARG A 128 0.84 -4.96 8.38
C ARG A 128 1.19 -3.61 7.76
N ILE A 129 1.06 -3.53 6.44
CA ILE A 129 1.33 -2.31 5.68
C ILE A 129 0.09 -2.00 4.83
N TYR A 130 -0.43 -0.79 4.99
CA TYR A 130 -1.68 -0.30 4.42
C TYR A 130 -1.39 0.88 3.49
N PRO A 131 -2.16 1.09 2.40
CA PRO A 131 -2.20 2.38 1.74
C PRO A 131 -2.63 3.46 2.74
N ALA A 132 -2.12 4.68 2.55
CA ALA A 132 -2.39 5.76 3.51
C ALA A 132 -3.88 6.06 3.71
N GLY A 133 -4.30 6.17 4.97
CA GLY A 133 -5.67 6.45 5.36
C GLY A 133 -6.58 5.22 5.45
N ASP A 134 -6.09 4.03 5.08
CA ASP A 134 -6.83 2.76 5.24
C ASP A 134 -6.59 2.10 6.60
N TYR A 135 -5.67 2.63 7.42
CA TYR A 135 -5.46 2.11 8.74
C TYR A 135 -6.67 2.40 9.64
N ASP A 136 -7.34 1.34 10.07
CA ASP A 136 -8.57 1.39 10.87
C ASP A 136 -8.34 1.50 12.38
N GLY A 137 -7.09 1.64 12.82
CA GLY A 137 -6.75 1.56 14.24
C GLY A 137 -6.97 0.17 14.82
N GLY A 138 -6.94 -0.86 13.97
CA GLY A 138 -7.19 -2.26 14.30
C GLY A 138 -6.46 -2.73 15.54
N SER A 139 -7.09 -3.66 16.26
CA SER A 139 -6.57 -4.16 17.54
C SER A 139 -5.10 -4.60 17.43
N ALA A 140 -4.31 -4.37 18.48
CA ALA A 140 -2.94 -4.88 18.60
C ALA A 140 -2.81 -6.40 18.37
N ALA A 141 -3.91 -7.13 18.32
CA ALA A 141 -3.95 -8.57 18.09
C ALA A 141 -4.18 -8.96 16.62
N PHE A 142 -4.39 -8.01 15.69
CA PHE A 142 -4.52 -8.29 14.24
C PHE A 142 -5.55 -9.39 13.91
N ASN A 143 -6.64 -9.44 14.67
CA ASN A 143 -7.55 -10.58 14.63
C ASN A 143 -8.63 -10.51 13.55
N ASN A 144 -9.08 -9.34 13.10
CA ASN A 144 -10.08 -9.20 12.04
C ASN A 144 -9.96 -7.80 11.41
N ASP A 145 -9.52 -7.73 10.16
CA ASP A 145 -9.55 -6.49 9.38
C ASP A 145 -9.92 -6.87 7.95
N ASP A 146 -11.10 -6.44 7.52
CA ASP A 146 -11.58 -6.49 6.14
C ASP A 146 -10.99 -5.30 5.37
N ASN A 147 -9.67 -5.11 5.40
CA ASN A 147 -9.02 -3.94 4.80
C ASN A 147 -7.95 -4.35 3.78
N CYS A 148 -7.62 -3.43 2.88
CA CYS A 148 -6.65 -3.59 1.81
C CYS A 148 -5.20 -3.47 2.35
N TYR A 149 -4.48 -4.57 2.57
CA TYR A 149 -3.12 -4.53 3.14
C TYR A 149 -2.22 -5.72 2.79
N VAL A 150 -0.92 -5.53 3.05
CA VAL A 150 0.09 -6.59 3.07
C VAL A 150 0.40 -6.97 4.51
N ARG A 151 0.37 -8.27 4.83
CA ARG A 151 0.75 -8.80 6.14
C ARG A 151 2.06 -9.59 6.05
N TYR A 152 3.01 -9.22 6.89
CA TYR A 152 4.21 -9.99 7.18
C TYR A 152 4.00 -10.82 8.44
N ASN A 153 4.21 -12.13 8.35
CA ASN A 153 4.30 -13.01 9.52
C ASN A 153 5.75 -13.44 9.69
N GLU A 154 6.27 -13.25 10.89
CA GLU A 154 7.63 -13.65 11.26
C GLU A 154 7.86 -15.16 11.08
N ALA A 155 9.11 -15.54 10.83
CA ALA A 155 9.50 -16.94 10.78
C ALA A 155 9.40 -17.60 12.16
N THR A 156 9.18 -18.91 12.16
CA THR A 156 9.28 -19.76 13.36
C THR A 156 10.36 -20.82 13.15
N ALA A 157 10.61 -21.65 14.16
CA ALA A 157 11.58 -22.74 14.08
C ALA A 157 11.34 -23.71 12.92
N THR A 158 10.09 -23.83 12.46
CA THR A 158 9.68 -24.81 11.43
C THR A 158 9.00 -24.16 10.22
N THR A 159 8.62 -22.89 10.29
CA THR A 159 7.93 -22.19 9.20
C THR A 159 8.71 -20.94 8.78
N PRO A 160 9.08 -20.80 7.49
CA PRO A 160 9.65 -19.55 6.98
C PRO A 160 8.70 -18.36 7.18
N ALA A 161 9.25 -17.14 7.15
CA ALA A 161 8.43 -15.94 7.15
C ALA A 161 7.50 -15.91 5.92
N THR A 162 6.30 -15.36 6.09
CA THR A 162 5.30 -15.29 5.02
C THR A 162 4.86 -13.86 4.78
N VAL A 163 4.60 -13.55 3.50
CA VAL A 163 3.96 -12.31 3.07
C VAL A 163 2.60 -12.68 2.50
N GLN A 164 1.55 -12.22 3.16
CA GLN A 164 0.15 -12.44 2.79
C GLN A 164 -0.43 -11.14 2.25
N ILE A 165 -1.29 -11.27 1.25
CA ILE A 165 -1.95 -10.15 0.60
C ILE A 165 -3.44 -10.28 0.93
N LEU A 166 -4.05 -9.22 1.44
CA LEU A 166 -5.48 -9.16 1.66
C LEU A 166 -6.02 -7.98 0.84
N THR A 167 -6.88 -8.29 -0.13
CA THR A 167 -7.47 -7.31 -1.05
C THR A 167 -8.99 -7.39 -1.13
N ASP A 168 -9.63 -8.04 -0.16
CA ASP A 168 -11.07 -8.36 -0.23
C ASP A 168 -11.95 -7.09 -0.20
N GLU A 169 -11.45 -6.00 0.38
CA GLU A 169 -12.11 -4.69 0.44
C GLU A 169 -11.19 -3.55 -0.08
N CYS A 170 -10.39 -3.83 -1.11
CA CYS A 170 -9.86 -2.77 -1.98
C CYS A 170 -10.96 -2.34 -2.98
#